data_AF-A0A846URE2-F1
#
_entry.id   AF-A0A846URE2-F1
#
_cell.length_a   1.000
_cell.length_b   1.000
_cell.length_c   1.000
_cell.angle_alpha   90.00
_cell.angle_beta   90.00
_cell.angle_gamma   90.00
#
_symmetry.space_group_name_H-M   'P 1'
#
loop_
_entity.id
_entity.type
_entity.pdbx_description
1 polymer ?
#
loop_
_entity_poly.entity_id
_entity_poly.type
_entity_poly.pdbx_seq_one_letter_code
_entity_poly.pdbx_strand_id
1 'polypeptide(L)'
;MTRNEQYQALMQLYKKETANKVVDMEAMADWCISRGVTLPKPKSARDLLVAQLSDAARAEYRQDPKTGLSYRANHALRMTKADGRQLTLWVDIEDATRPQMLLSLTNRRQQMVGDAVHLKIDEMIWNNHHPDEEPIQQVMDFTEDVEERLNSPGFGSNDAAA
;
A
#
# COMPACT_ATOMS: atom_id res chain seq x y z
N MET A 1 18.06 17.47 -8.25
CA MET A 1 16.77 16.93 -8.70
C MET A 1 16.79 15.42 -8.49
N THR A 2 15.85 14.88 -7.73
CA THR A 2 15.73 13.42 -7.50
C THR A 2 15.19 12.73 -8.76
N ARG A 3 15.33 11.41 -8.84
CA ARG A 3 14.76 10.63 -9.96
C ARG A 3 13.23 10.77 -10.03
N ASN A 4 12.56 10.86 -8.89
CA ASN A 4 11.12 11.07 -8.84
C ASN A 4 10.72 12.44 -9.38
N GLU A 5 11.48 13.50 -9.04
CA GLU A 5 11.25 14.84 -9.59
C GLU A 5 11.44 14.87 -11.12
N GLN A 6 12.39 14.11 -11.66
CA GLN A 6 12.57 13.98 -13.12
C GLN A 6 11.35 13.31 -13.77
N TYR A 7 10.82 12.24 -13.18
CA TYR A 7 9.62 11.57 -13.68
C TYR A 7 8.35 12.43 -13.55
N GLN A 8 8.24 13.21 -12.48
CA GLN A 8 7.17 14.21 -12.34
C GLN A 8 7.24 15.27 -13.43
N ALA A 9 8.44 15.78 -13.76
CA ALA A 9 8.63 16.73 -14.85
C ALA A 9 8.24 16.13 -16.22
N LEU A 10 8.60 14.87 -16.48
CA LEU A 10 8.17 14.16 -17.69
C LEU A 10 6.65 13.99 -17.76
N MET A 11 5.99 13.72 -16.63
CA MET A 11 4.54 13.63 -16.57
C MET A 11 3.87 14.96 -16.93
N GLN A 12 4.39 16.07 -16.42
CA GLN A 12 3.87 17.40 -16.78
C GLN A 12 4.08 17.71 -18.27
N LEU A 13 5.23 17.32 -18.83
CA LEU A 13 5.49 17.48 -20.26
C LEU A 13 4.54 16.63 -21.11
N TYR A 14 4.31 15.37 -20.73
CA TYR A 14 3.36 14.47 -21.40
C TYR A 14 1.96 15.07 -21.44
N LYS A 15 1.45 15.53 -20.28
CA LYS A 15 0.13 16.17 -20.18
C LYS A 15 0.03 17.42 -21.06
N LYS A 16 1.10 18.22 -21.12
CA LYS A 16 1.15 19.44 -21.92
C LYS A 16 1.10 19.16 -23.42
N GLU A 17 1.84 18.17 -23.89
CA GLU A 17 1.96 17.89 -25.32
C GLU A 17 0.79 17.09 -25.89
N THR A 18 0.24 16.16 -25.10
CA THR A 18 -0.89 15.33 -25.53
C THR A 18 -2.24 15.99 -25.27
N ALA A 19 -2.27 17.07 -24.50
CA ALA A 19 -3.47 17.68 -23.93
C ALA A 19 -4.33 16.71 -23.07
N ASN A 20 -3.82 15.51 -22.76
CA ASN A 20 -4.50 14.52 -21.94
C ASN A 20 -4.25 14.82 -20.46
N LYS A 21 -5.29 15.26 -19.74
CA LYS A 21 -5.23 15.49 -18.29
C LYS A 21 -5.34 14.19 -17.48
N VAL A 22 -6.05 13.21 -18.02
CA VAL A 22 -6.11 11.83 -17.53
C VAL A 22 -5.02 11.06 -18.23
N VAL A 23 -4.09 10.47 -17.46
CA VAL A 23 -2.89 9.84 -18.01
C VAL A 23 -2.96 8.34 -17.80
N ASP A 24 -2.95 7.60 -18.91
CA ASP A 24 -2.61 6.18 -18.90
C ASP A 24 -1.08 6.04 -18.76
N MET A 25 -0.65 5.29 -17.75
CA MET A 25 0.76 5.12 -17.44
C MET A 25 1.49 4.23 -18.46
N GLU A 26 0.78 3.31 -19.14
CA GLU A 26 1.37 2.51 -20.22
C GLU A 26 1.65 3.38 -21.45
N ALA A 27 0.64 4.14 -21.91
CA ALA A 27 0.82 5.11 -22.98
C ALA A 27 1.90 6.17 -22.65
N MET A 28 1.97 6.62 -21.39
CA MET A 28 3.03 7.54 -20.95
C MET A 28 4.42 6.88 -20.99
N ALA A 29 4.53 5.60 -20.61
CA ALA A 29 5.78 4.85 -20.66
C ALA A 29 6.27 4.71 -22.11
N ASP A 30 5.40 4.33 -23.05
CA ASP A 30 5.73 4.25 -24.48
C ASP A 30 6.16 5.62 -25.04
N TRP A 31 5.47 6.69 -24.66
CA TRP A 31 5.87 8.06 -25.01
C TRP A 31 7.26 8.41 -24.44
N CYS A 32 7.58 8.03 -23.19
CA CYS A 32 8.91 8.26 -22.61
C CYS A 32 9.99 7.45 -23.36
N ILE A 33 9.70 6.20 -23.71
CA ILE A 33 10.62 5.31 -24.44
C ILE A 33 10.93 5.88 -25.83
N SER A 34 9.91 6.31 -26.56
CA SER A 34 10.09 6.94 -27.89
C SER A 34 10.94 8.21 -27.85
N ARG A 35 11.07 8.84 -26.68
CA ARG A 35 11.90 10.03 -26.41
C ARG A 35 13.28 9.71 -25.82
N GLY A 36 13.63 8.44 -25.72
CA GLY A 36 14.93 8.00 -25.25
C GLY A 36 15.15 8.13 -23.73
N VAL A 37 14.07 8.16 -22.94
CA VAL A 37 14.18 8.12 -21.48
C VAL A 37 14.81 6.80 -21.05
N THR A 38 15.86 6.88 -20.22
CA THR A 38 16.57 5.69 -19.73
C THR A 38 15.66 4.79 -18.91
N LEU A 39 15.53 3.55 -19.36
CA LEU A 39 14.77 2.52 -18.67
C LEU A 39 15.40 2.13 -17.32
N PRO A 40 14.60 1.79 -16.31
CA PRO A 40 15.12 1.26 -15.06
C PRO A 40 15.90 -0.03 -15.31
N LYS A 41 16.97 -0.24 -14.54
CA LYS A 41 17.66 -1.53 -14.50
C LYS A 41 16.69 -2.60 -13.97
N PRO A 42 16.55 -3.76 -14.65
CA PRO A 42 15.75 -4.86 -14.13
C PRO A 42 16.23 -5.31 -12.75
N LYS A 43 15.29 -5.73 -11.90
CA LYS A 43 15.61 -6.40 -10.62
C LYS A 43 16.36 -7.70 -10.90
N SER A 44 17.28 -8.08 -10.00
CA SER A 44 17.95 -9.38 -10.12
C SER A 44 16.99 -10.52 -9.79
N ALA A 45 17.29 -11.74 -10.26
CA ALA A 45 16.52 -12.93 -9.91
C ALA A 45 16.40 -13.13 -8.39
N ARG A 46 17.48 -12.81 -7.65
CA ARG A 46 17.48 -12.83 -6.19
C ARG A 46 16.49 -11.82 -5.59
N ASP A 47 16.46 -10.58 -6.10
CA ASP A 47 15.54 -9.55 -5.60
C ASP A 47 14.08 -9.91 -5.88
N LEU A 48 13.81 -10.53 -7.02
CA LEU A 48 12.49 -11.06 -7.36
C LEU A 48 12.07 -12.19 -6.39
N LEU A 49 12.96 -13.15 -6.12
CA LEU A 49 12.70 -14.23 -5.18
C LEU A 49 12.43 -13.70 -3.76
N VAL A 50 13.19 -12.70 -3.29
CA VAL A 50 12.95 -12.07 -1.98
C VAL A 50 11.57 -11.41 -1.91
N ALA A 51 11.13 -10.75 -2.99
CA ALA A 51 9.79 -10.16 -3.07
C ALA A 51 8.72 -11.26 -3.01
N GLN A 52 8.85 -12.32 -3.82
CA GLN A 52 7.92 -13.45 -3.84
C GLN A 52 7.80 -14.16 -2.49
N LEU A 53 8.92 -14.39 -1.80
CA LEU A 53 8.90 -14.97 -0.45
C LEU A 53 8.20 -14.06 0.57
N SER A 54 8.42 -12.74 0.46
CA SER A 54 7.73 -11.77 1.31
C SER A 54 6.23 -11.73 1.03
N ASP A 55 5.82 -11.89 -0.22
CA ASP A 55 4.41 -11.93 -0.62
C ASP A 55 3.74 -13.23 -0.18
N ALA A 56 4.43 -14.36 -0.31
CA ALA A 56 3.99 -15.64 0.24
C ALA A 56 3.78 -15.56 1.76
N ALA A 57 4.72 -14.96 2.49
CA ALA A 57 4.57 -14.76 3.94
C ALA A 57 3.32 -13.91 4.28
N ARG A 58 3.03 -12.86 3.50
CA ARG A 58 1.81 -12.03 3.69
C ARG A 58 0.52 -12.77 3.41
N ALA A 59 0.56 -13.71 2.47
CA ALA A 59 -0.60 -14.42 1.95
C ALA A 59 -0.93 -15.70 2.73
N GLU A 60 -0.08 -16.13 3.66
CA GLU A 60 -0.41 -17.26 4.53
C GLU A 60 -1.40 -16.84 5.62
N TYR A 61 -2.61 -17.39 5.54
CA TYR A 61 -3.66 -17.26 6.54
C TYR A 61 -3.96 -18.60 7.18
N ARG A 62 -4.35 -18.58 8.47
CA ARG A 62 -4.85 -19.72 9.23
C ARG A 62 -6.20 -19.35 9.83
N GLN A 63 -7.03 -20.34 10.13
CA GLN A 63 -8.29 -20.14 10.85
C GLN A 63 -8.13 -20.54 12.31
N ASP A 64 -8.62 -19.70 13.22
CA ASP A 64 -8.70 -20.07 14.63
C ASP A 64 -9.90 -21.00 14.86
N PRO A 65 -9.70 -22.24 15.33
CA PRO A 65 -10.81 -23.17 15.54
C PRO A 65 -11.79 -22.72 16.64
N LYS A 66 -11.42 -21.77 17.51
CA LYS A 66 -12.30 -21.28 18.59
C LYS A 66 -13.23 -20.17 18.09
N THR A 67 -12.69 -19.17 17.40
CA THR A 67 -13.47 -18.02 16.93
C THR A 67 -13.97 -18.18 15.49
N GLY A 68 -13.39 -19.09 14.71
CA GLY A 68 -13.63 -19.23 13.27
C GLY A 68 -12.99 -18.12 12.43
N LEU A 69 -12.28 -17.16 13.04
CA LEU A 69 -11.68 -16.04 12.34
C LEU A 69 -10.43 -16.45 11.57
N SER A 70 -10.27 -15.90 10.36
CA SER A 70 -9.03 -16.01 9.61
C SER A 70 -8.02 -14.96 10.09
N TYR A 71 -6.78 -15.37 10.32
CA TYR A 71 -5.69 -14.52 10.75
C TYR A 71 -4.43 -14.79 9.92
N ARG A 72 -3.54 -13.78 9.84
CA ARG A 72 -2.25 -13.94 9.14
C ARG A 72 -1.32 -14.78 10.00
N ALA A 73 -0.68 -15.78 9.38
CA ALA A 73 0.35 -16.57 10.04
C ALA A 73 1.60 -15.74 10.29
N ASN A 74 2.10 -15.04 9.25
CA ASN A 74 3.37 -14.31 9.35
C ASN A 74 3.18 -12.80 9.54
N HIS A 75 3.99 -12.23 10.43
CA HIS A 75 3.96 -10.84 10.82
C HIS A 75 5.26 -10.12 10.48
N ALA A 76 5.13 -9.06 9.67
CA ALA A 76 6.26 -8.20 9.34
C ALA A 76 6.67 -7.32 10.53
N LEU A 77 7.95 -7.34 10.87
CA LEU A 77 8.61 -6.48 11.83
C LEU A 77 9.48 -5.49 11.06
N ARG A 78 8.91 -4.32 10.76
CA ARG A 78 9.65 -3.22 10.12
C ARG A 78 10.40 -2.43 11.18
N MET A 79 11.71 -2.29 10.98
CA MET A 79 12.58 -1.54 11.88
C MET A 79 13.58 -0.72 11.06
N THR A 80 13.88 0.48 11.55
CA THR A 80 14.95 1.32 11.00
C THR A 80 16.19 1.09 11.84
N LYS A 81 17.27 0.64 11.22
CA LYS A 81 18.57 0.48 11.89
C LYS A 81 19.18 1.85 12.20
N ALA A 82 20.15 1.89 13.11
CA ALA A 82 20.88 3.11 13.47
C ALA A 82 21.54 3.81 12.28
N ASP A 83 21.88 3.06 11.22
CA ASP A 83 22.44 3.57 9.96
C ASP A 83 21.37 4.07 8.95
N GLY A 84 20.11 4.15 9.36
CA GLY A 84 18.99 4.60 8.53
C GLY A 84 18.43 3.54 7.58
N ARG A 85 19.02 2.33 7.52
CA ARG A 85 18.48 1.27 6.64
C ARG A 85 17.20 0.67 7.23
N GLN A 86 16.18 0.54 6.39
CA GLN A 86 14.98 -0.20 6.73
C GLN A 86 15.23 -1.70 6.60
N LEU A 87 14.85 -2.45 7.63
CA LEU A 87 14.85 -3.91 7.65
C LEU A 87 13.43 -4.40 7.90
N THR A 88 13.01 -5.41 7.12
CA THR A 88 11.78 -6.16 7.39
C THR A 88 12.17 -7.57 7.77
N LEU A 89 11.80 -7.97 8.98
CA LEU A 89 11.87 -9.36 9.45
C LEU A 89 10.45 -9.94 9.47
N TRP A 90 10.36 -11.27 9.47
CA TRP A 90 9.09 -11.99 9.55
C TRP A 90 9.13 -12.91 10.76
N VAL A 91 8.00 -13.05 11.45
CA VAL A 91 7.81 -13.99 12.55
C VAL A 91 6.43 -14.60 12.45
N ASP A 92 6.31 -15.89 12.72
CA ASP A 92 5.02 -16.55 12.84
C ASP A 92 4.31 -16.07 14.12
N ILE A 93 3.01 -15.85 14.07
CA ILE A 93 2.21 -15.39 15.21
C ILE A 93 2.26 -16.36 16.39
N GLU A 94 2.42 -17.67 16.16
CA GLU A 94 2.51 -18.69 17.22
C GLU A 94 3.89 -18.65 17.93
N ASP A 95 4.94 -18.23 17.22
CA ASP A 95 6.31 -18.10 17.75
C ASP A 95 6.63 -16.69 18.26
N ALA A 96 5.79 -15.71 17.93
CA ALA A 96 6.06 -14.31 18.20
C ALA A 96 5.94 -13.95 19.69
N THR A 97 6.91 -13.18 20.18
CA THR A 97 6.81 -12.56 21.50
C THR A 97 5.81 -11.39 21.49
N ARG A 98 5.21 -11.07 22.64
CA ARG A 98 4.32 -9.92 22.78
C ARG A 98 4.91 -8.60 22.25
N PRO A 99 6.18 -8.23 22.52
CA PRO A 99 6.78 -7.01 21.95
C PRO A 99 6.87 -7.04 20.42
N GLN A 100 7.15 -8.19 19.81
CA GLN A 100 7.19 -8.33 18.34
C GLN A 100 5.80 -8.15 17.74
N MET A 101 4.77 -8.77 18.33
CA MET A 101 3.39 -8.59 17.87
C MET A 101 2.91 -7.15 18.04
N LEU A 102 3.21 -6.50 19.16
CA LEU A 102 2.90 -5.08 19.38
C LEU A 102 3.56 -4.20 18.31
N LEU A 103 4.83 -4.43 17.98
CA LEU A 103 5.52 -3.71 16.92
C LEU A 103 4.85 -3.93 15.56
N SER A 104 4.53 -5.18 15.20
CA SER A 104 3.89 -5.50 13.91
C SER A 104 2.52 -4.83 13.77
N LEU A 105 1.68 -4.93 14.80
CA LEU A 105 0.35 -4.33 14.81
C LEU A 105 0.41 -2.80 14.81
N THR A 106 1.35 -2.21 15.57
CA THR A 106 1.56 -0.75 15.58
C THR A 106 2.00 -0.24 14.21
N ASN A 107 2.95 -0.92 13.55
CA ASN A 107 3.40 -0.56 12.21
C ASN A 107 2.26 -0.55 11.19
N ARG A 108 1.38 -1.57 11.25
CA ARG A 108 0.20 -1.66 10.38
C ARG A 108 -0.82 -0.57 10.69
N ARG A 109 -1.06 -0.29 11.98
CA ARG A 109 -1.93 0.83 12.39
C ARG A 109 -1.40 2.16 11.87
N GLN A 110 -0.11 2.43 11.99
CA GLN A 110 0.49 3.67 11.50
C GLN A 110 0.41 3.79 9.98
N GLN A 111 0.51 2.67 9.24
CA GLN A 111 0.26 2.66 7.80
C GLN A 111 -1.18 3.08 7.49
N MET A 112 -2.17 2.47 8.16
CA MET A 112 -3.59 2.83 7.98
C MET A 112 -3.86 4.30 8.29
N VAL A 113 -3.28 4.82 9.37
CA VAL A 113 -3.41 6.25 9.74
C VAL A 113 -2.76 7.15 8.68
N GLY A 114 -1.58 6.78 8.17
CA GLY A 114 -0.91 7.53 7.11
C GLY A 114 -1.76 7.67 5.85
N ASP A 115 -2.37 6.57 5.41
CA ASP A 115 -3.26 6.54 4.24
C ASP A 115 -4.53 7.38 4.51
N ALA A 116 -5.14 7.23 5.69
CA ALA A 116 -6.33 8.01 6.10
C ALA A 116 -6.06 9.52 6.16
N VAL A 117 -4.90 9.94 6.65
CA VAL A 117 -4.53 11.37 6.71
C VAL A 117 -4.40 11.95 5.30
N HIS A 118 -3.75 11.26 4.38
CA HIS A 118 -3.63 11.76 2.99
C HIS A 118 -5.00 11.84 2.31
N LEU A 119 -5.83 10.80 2.46
CA LEU A 119 -7.20 10.80 1.94
C LEU A 119 -7.98 12.05 2.42
N LYS A 120 -7.88 12.38 3.72
CA LYS A 120 -8.59 13.54 4.27
C LYS A 120 -8.01 14.87 3.79
N ILE A 121 -6.69 14.98 3.67
CA ILE A 121 -6.04 16.18 3.13
C ILE A 121 -6.50 16.41 1.68
N ASP A 122 -6.53 15.35 0.87
CA ASP A 122 -6.95 15.43 -0.53
C ASP A 122 -8.41 15.87 -0.65
N GLU A 123 -9.31 15.29 0.16
CA GLU A 123 -10.72 15.71 0.27
C GLU A 123 -10.84 17.20 0.63
N MET A 124 -10.11 17.65 1.66
CA MET A 124 -10.14 19.04 2.12
C MET A 124 -9.65 20.02 1.05
N ILE A 125 -8.52 19.72 0.40
CA ILE A 125 -7.94 20.59 -0.63
C ILE A 125 -8.86 20.64 -1.86
N TRP A 126 -9.41 19.50 -2.27
CA TRP A 126 -10.35 19.45 -3.40
C TRP A 126 -11.59 20.29 -3.12
N ASN A 127 -12.27 20.06 -1.99
CA ASN A 127 -13.48 20.82 -1.61
C ASN A 127 -13.19 22.33 -1.48
N ASN A 128 -12.04 22.71 -0.94
CA ASN A 128 -11.65 24.13 -0.84
C ASN A 128 -11.43 24.78 -2.22
N HIS A 129 -11.00 24.03 -3.21
CA HIS A 129 -10.86 24.52 -4.59
C HIS A 129 -12.16 24.49 -5.40
N HIS A 130 -13.21 23.80 -4.93
CA HIS A 130 -14.49 23.64 -5.61
C HIS A 130 -15.67 23.99 -4.67
N PRO A 131 -15.74 25.25 -4.18
CA PRO A 131 -16.73 25.64 -3.17
C PRO A 131 -18.17 25.66 -3.68
N ASP A 132 -18.37 25.70 -5.00
CA ASP A 132 -19.71 25.74 -5.63
C ASP A 132 -20.28 24.33 -5.91
N GLU A 133 -19.51 23.28 -5.62
CA GLU A 133 -19.93 21.87 -5.79
C GLU A 133 -20.39 21.27 -4.45
N GLU A 134 -21.17 20.18 -4.51
CA GLU A 134 -21.51 19.41 -3.32
C GLU A 134 -20.22 18.83 -2.71
N PRO A 135 -19.88 19.15 -1.43
CA PRO A 135 -18.63 18.71 -0.86
C PRO A 135 -18.52 17.19 -0.78
N ILE A 136 -17.38 16.65 -1.19
CA ILE A 136 -17.06 15.24 -0.97
C ILE A 136 -16.87 15.03 0.54
N GLN A 137 -17.55 14.05 1.12
CA GLN A 137 -17.41 13.72 2.54
C GLN A 137 -17.10 12.24 2.72
N GLN A 138 -15.92 11.94 3.27
CA GLN A 138 -15.54 10.59 3.67
C GLN A 138 -15.70 10.41 5.19
N VAL A 139 -16.34 9.32 5.60
CA VAL A 139 -16.41 8.92 7.01
C VAL A 139 -15.05 8.33 7.40
N MET A 140 -14.39 8.96 8.37
CA MET A 140 -13.04 8.55 8.82
C MET A 140 -13.08 7.65 10.07
N ASP A 141 -14.27 7.43 10.63
CA ASP A 141 -14.51 6.45 11.69
C ASP A 141 -14.85 5.10 11.05
N PHE A 142 -13.86 4.20 11.04
CA PHE A 142 -13.99 2.87 10.43
C PHE A 142 -14.59 1.83 11.38
N THR A 143 -15.15 2.22 12.53
CA THR A 143 -15.63 1.27 13.53
C THR A 143 -16.69 0.34 12.95
N GLU A 144 -17.72 0.90 12.32
CA GLU A 144 -18.79 0.11 11.70
C GLU A 144 -18.29 -0.73 10.53
N ASP A 145 -17.43 -0.16 9.67
CA ASP A 145 -16.84 -0.89 8.53
C ASP A 145 -16.05 -2.14 8.99
N VAL A 146 -15.30 -2.02 10.08
CA VAL A 146 -14.54 -3.13 10.65
C VAL A 146 -15.47 -4.17 11.26
N GLU A 147 -16.49 -3.76 12.00
CA GLU A 147 -17.47 -4.68 12.60
C GLU A 147 -18.25 -5.44 11.52
N GLU A 148 -18.68 -4.77 10.45
CA GLU A 148 -19.35 -5.40 9.32
C GLU A 148 -18.45 -6.48 8.70
N ARG A 149 -17.17 -6.17 8.45
CA ARG A 149 -16.22 -7.11 7.85
C ARG A 149 -15.90 -8.30 8.74
N LEU A 150 -15.83 -8.11 10.06
CA LEU A 150 -15.63 -9.20 11.02
C LEU A 150 -16.81 -10.18 11.06
N ASN A 151 -18.02 -9.69 10.77
CA ASN A 151 -19.23 -10.51 10.72
C ASN A 151 -19.57 -11.02 9.31
N SER A 152 -18.79 -10.66 8.29
CA SER A 152 -18.98 -11.08 6.92
C SER A 152 -18.38 -12.48 6.66
N PRO A 153 -19.13 -13.43 6.07
CA PRO A 153 -18.61 -14.74 5.72
C PRO A 153 -17.38 -14.64 4.80
N GLY A 154 -16.32 -15.38 5.10
CA GLY A 154 -15.16 -15.53 4.22
C GLY A 154 -14.10 -14.44 4.30
N PHE A 155 -14.24 -13.39 5.13
CA PHE A 155 -13.21 -12.36 5.26
C PHE A 155 -11.87 -12.95 5.72
N GLY A 156 -10.85 -12.85 4.88
CA GLY A 156 -9.52 -13.42 5.12
C GLY A 156 -9.39 -14.92 4.83
N SER A 157 -10.45 -15.61 4.40
CA SER A 157 -10.33 -16.97 3.85
C SER A 157 -9.81 -16.92 2.40
N ASN A 158 -9.10 -17.97 1.96
CA ASN A 158 -8.72 -18.10 0.55
C ASN A 158 -9.94 -18.24 -0.37
N ASP A 159 -11.13 -18.51 0.17
CA ASP A 159 -12.39 -18.63 -0.58
C ASP A 159 -12.98 -17.27 -0.99
N ALA A 160 -12.54 -16.16 -0.38
CA ALA A 160 -12.95 -14.81 -0.80
C ALA A 160 -12.30 -14.35 -2.12
N ALA A 161 -11.53 -15.22 -2.77
CA ALA A 161 -10.85 -14.96 -4.04
C ALA A 161 -11.40 -15.80 -5.21
N ALA A 162 -12.57 -16.45 -5.06
CA ALA A 162 -13.26 -17.21 -6.11
C ALA A 162 -14.53 -16.50 -6.60
#